data_AF-A0ABD0SBH8-F1
#
_entry.id   AF-A0ABD0SBH8-F1
#
_cell.length_a   1.000
_cell.length_b   1.000
_cell.length_c   1.000
_cell.angle_alpha   90.00
_cell.angle_beta   90.00
_cell.angle_gamma   90.00
#
_symmetry.space_group_name_H-M   'P 1'
#
loop_
_entity.id
_entity.type
_entity.pdbx_description
1 polymer ?
#
loop_
_entity_poly.entity_id
_entity_poly.type
_entity_poly.pdbx_seq_one_letter_code
_entity_poly.pdbx_strand_id
1 'polypeptide(L)'
;MVLLSPSIGGLRRLVAICESYAVDHGLKYNVKKSELMMFKTNSINYSDVPGVSLNGSPLSWVTKFKYLGHWVTDDLRDNMDIERERRSLAVRCNMLARRFARCTNAVKITLFKAYCQSFYTCGLWTCYTQRAYSDLRVQYNNALRILLGLPWRCSASGMFAEAHTDDFYAIIRKRSASMLTRLRSSTNSLLSVFKDRWDTPLLRHWVKLHTG
;
A
#
# COMPACT_ATOMS: atom_id res chain seq x y z
N MET A 1 13.21 -6.94 -9.82
CA MET A 1 13.65 -5.72 -10.54
C MET A 1 12.41 -4.98 -11.01
N VAL A 2 12.43 -3.65 -11.00
CA VAL A 2 11.36 -2.80 -11.56
C VAL A 2 12.03 -1.79 -12.48
N LEU A 3 11.49 -1.62 -13.69
CA LEU A 3 11.94 -0.62 -14.64
C LEU A 3 10.80 0.36 -14.87
N LEU A 4 11.12 1.65 -14.83
CA LEU A 4 10.19 2.73 -15.12
C LEU A 4 10.81 3.59 -16.22
N SER A 5 10.04 3.89 -17.25
CA SER A 5 10.47 4.72 -18.37
C SER A 5 9.29 5.56 -18.86
N PRO A 6 9.51 6.84 -19.20
CA PRO A 6 8.47 7.69 -19.78
C PRO A 6 8.11 7.29 -21.22
N SER A 7 8.91 6.44 -21.87
CA SER A 7 8.67 5.97 -23.25
C SER A 7 8.94 4.48 -23.42
N ILE A 8 8.25 3.85 -24.38
CA ILE A 8 8.48 2.44 -24.76
C ILE A 8 9.91 2.24 -25.29
N GLY A 9 10.43 3.19 -26.07
CA GLY A 9 11.80 3.13 -26.59
C GLY A 9 12.85 3.12 -25.48
N GLY A 10 12.68 3.99 -24.48
CA GLY A 10 13.53 4.00 -23.29
C GLY A 10 13.42 2.69 -22.50
N LEU A 11 12.20 2.14 -22.37
CA LEU A 11 11.98 0.88 -21.66
C LEU A 11 12.69 -0.29 -22.34
N ARG A 12 12.57 -0.41 -23.67
CA ARG A 12 13.28 -1.44 -24.46
C ARG A 12 14.79 -1.35 -24.27
N ARG A 13 15.35 -0.14 -24.25
CA ARG A 13 16.78 0.07 -23.99
C ARG A 13 17.18 -0.38 -22.57
N LEU A 14 16.38 -0.05 -21.56
CA LEU A 14 16.62 -0.51 -20.19
C LEU A 14 16.55 -2.04 -20.08
N VAL A 15 15.56 -2.66 -20.70
CA VAL A 15 15.43 -4.13 -20.74
C VAL A 15 16.65 -4.77 -21.39
N ALA A 16 17.11 -4.27 -22.53
CA ALA A 16 18.28 -4.79 -23.22
C ALA A 16 19.56 -4.72 -22.36
N ILE A 17 19.76 -3.61 -21.63
CA ILE A 17 20.89 -3.47 -20.69
C ILE A 17 20.79 -4.52 -19.57
N CYS A 18 19.59 -4.71 -19.01
CA CYS A 18 19.37 -5.71 -17.97
C CYS A 18 19.61 -7.13 -18.49
N GLU A 19 19.16 -7.46 -19.70
CA GLU A 19 19.37 -8.76 -20.33
C GLU A 19 20.86 -9.05 -20.52
N SER A 20 21.62 -8.09 -21.08
CA SER A 20 23.08 -8.22 -21.21
C SER A 20 23.72 -8.50 -19.87
N TYR A 21 23.39 -7.69 -18.85
CA TYR A 21 23.92 -7.87 -17.50
C TYR A 21 23.59 -9.25 -16.93
N ALA A 22 22.36 -9.73 -17.11
CA ALA A 22 21.94 -11.04 -16.62
C ALA A 22 22.74 -12.16 -17.31
N VAL A 23 22.91 -12.09 -18.63
CA VAL A 23 23.71 -13.05 -19.40
C VAL A 23 25.16 -13.08 -18.93
N ASP A 24 25.79 -11.91 -18.78
CA ASP A 24 27.18 -11.77 -18.33
C ASP A 24 27.42 -12.40 -16.95
N HIS A 25 26.39 -12.46 -16.12
CA HIS A 25 26.43 -13.04 -14.76
C HIS A 25 25.81 -14.43 -14.67
N GLY A 26 25.48 -15.08 -15.80
CA GLY A 26 24.86 -16.41 -15.82
C GLY A 26 23.45 -16.46 -15.19
N LEU A 27 22.74 -15.33 -15.15
CA LEU A 27 21.38 -15.19 -14.65
C LEU A 27 20.37 -15.19 -15.79
N LYS A 28 19.13 -15.60 -15.50
CA LYS A 28 18.01 -15.56 -16.44
C LYS A 28 16.77 -14.98 -15.79
N TYR A 29 16.21 -13.92 -16.38
CA TYR A 29 14.94 -13.37 -15.92
C TYR A 29 13.77 -14.33 -16.18
N ASN A 30 12.84 -14.38 -15.22
CA ASN A 30 11.62 -15.15 -15.33
C ASN A 30 10.54 -14.34 -16.07
N VAL A 31 10.39 -14.61 -17.37
CA VAL A 31 9.40 -13.95 -18.22
C VAL A 31 7.98 -14.15 -17.70
N LYS A 32 7.63 -15.36 -17.21
CA LYS A 32 6.27 -15.67 -16.71
C LYS A 32 5.87 -14.87 -15.47
N LYS A 33 6.83 -14.32 -14.72
CA LYS A 33 6.57 -13.46 -13.55
C LYS A 33 6.79 -11.98 -13.85
N SER A 34 7.22 -11.65 -15.05
CA SER A 34 7.54 -10.29 -15.48
C SER A 34 6.34 -9.75 -16.24
N GLU A 35 5.86 -8.58 -15.85
CA GLU A 35 4.64 -7.98 -16.38
C GLU A 35 4.93 -6.56 -16.86
N LEU A 36 4.16 -6.10 -17.84
CA LEU A 36 4.25 -4.75 -18.40
C LEU A 36 2.97 -3.97 -18.04
N MET A 37 3.15 -2.78 -17.47
CA MET A 37 2.04 -1.89 -17.11
C MET A 37 2.30 -0.50 -17.67
N MET A 38 1.26 0.11 -18.22
CA MET A 38 1.24 1.51 -18.60
C MET A 38 0.39 2.29 -17.61
N PHE A 39 0.95 3.34 -17.02
CA PHE A 39 0.17 4.29 -16.23
C PHE A 39 -0.61 5.21 -17.16
N LYS A 40 -1.94 5.19 -17.02
CA LYS A 40 -2.84 6.00 -17.84
C LYS A 40 -3.00 7.37 -17.22
N THR A 41 -2.98 8.38 -18.07
CA THR A 41 -3.54 9.70 -17.77
C THR A 41 -4.94 9.74 -18.37
N ASN A 42 -5.91 10.34 -17.67
CA ASN A 42 -7.32 10.39 -18.07
C ASN A 42 -7.56 10.97 -19.49
N SER A 43 -6.55 11.61 -20.08
CA SER A 43 -6.66 12.33 -21.34
C SER A 43 -6.22 11.55 -22.57
N ILE A 44 -5.54 10.40 -22.42
CA ILE A 44 -4.91 9.73 -23.57
C ILE A 44 -5.15 8.21 -23.52
N ASN A 45 -5.90 7.72 -24.50
CA ASN A 45 -6.02 6.30 -24.79
C ASN A 45 -5.18 5.98 -26.02
N TYR A 46 -4.12 5.20 -25.83
CA TYR A 46 -3.34 4.66 -26.94
C TYR A 46 -4.03 3.38 -27.43
N SER A 47 -4.45 3.36 -28.69
CA SER A 47 -5.06 2.17 -29.32
C SER A 47 -4.03 1.07 -29.58
N ASP A 48 -2.81 1.46 -29.98
CA ASP A 48 -1.72 0.54 -30.32
C ASP A 48 -0.43 0.90 -29.57
N VAL A 49 -0.22 0.25 -28.43
CA VAL A 49 1.04 0.37 -27.70
C VAL A 49 1.99 -0.73 -28.13
N PRO A 50 3.20 -0.41 -28.63
CA PRO A 50 4.16 -1.42 -29.04
C PRO A 50 4.57 -2.31 -27.86
N GLY A 51 4.59 -3.63 -28.07
CA GLY A 51 4.99 -4.59 -27.05
C GLY A 51 6.46 -4.47 -26.63
N VAL A 52 6.78 -5.00 -25.46
CA VAL A 52 8.15 -5.16 -24.98
C VAL A 52 8.41 -6.63 -24.77
N SER A 53 9.56 -7.12 -25.25
CA SER A 53 9.98 -8.51 -25.08
C SER A 53 11.08 -8.59 -24.02
N LEU A 54 11.12 -9.70 -23.30
CA LEU A 54 12.15 -10.09 -22.35
C LEU A 54 12.64 -11.50 -22.69
N ASN A 55 13.94 -11.68 -22.87
CA ASN A 55 14.60 -12.88 -23.40
C ASN A 55 13.93 -13.38 -24.70
N GLY A 56 13.63 -12.46 -25.61
CA GLY A 56 12.94 -12.74 -26.88
C GLY A 56 11.45 -13.08 -26.76
N SER A 57 10.90 -13.19 -25.54
CA SER A 57 9.50 -13.51 -25.30
C SER A 57 8.69 -12.25 -24.97
N PRO A 58 7.50 -12.02 -25.57
CA PRO A 58 6.69 -10.84 -25.28
C PRO A 58 6.20 -10.83 -23.82
N LEU A 59 6.25 -9.67 -23.17
CA LEU A 59 5.67 -9.46 -21.84
C LEU A 59 4.16 -9.24 -21.93
N SER A 60 3.42 -9.77 -20.96
CA SER A 60 1.98 -9.55 -20.82
C SER A 60 1.66 -8.16 -20.30
N TRP A 61 0.62 -7.56 -20.86
CA TRP A 61 0.06 -6.30 -20.40
C TRP A 61 -0.88 -6.53 -19.20
N VAL A 62 -0.70 -5.74 -18.15
CA VAL A 62 -1.56 -5.78 -16.96
C VAL A 62 -2.05 -4.40 -16.57
N THR A 63 -3.27 -4.32 -16.04
CA THR A 63 -3.83 -3.10 -15.44
C THR A 63 -3.55 -2.99 -13.95
N LYS A 64 -3.08 -4.08 -13.32
CA LYS A 64 -2.75 -4.14 -11.90
C LYS A 64 -1.61 -5.12 -11.65
N PHE A 65 -0.76 -4.80 -10.69
CA PHE A 65 0.37 -5.64 -10.30
C PHE A 65 0.62 -5.54 -8.81
N LYS A 66 0.93 -6.69 -8.18
CA LYS A 66 1.25 -6.74 -6.75
C LYS A 66 2.76 -6.65 -6.56
N TYR A 67 3.23 -5.51 -6.08
CA TYR A 67 4.64 -5.26 -5.82
C TYR A 67 4.93 -5.20 -4.31
N LEU A 68 5.78 -6.10 -3.82
CA LEU A 68 6.16 -6.20 -2.40
C LEU A 68 4.96 -6.15 -1.44
N GLY A 69 3.86 -6.80 -1.82
CA GLY A 69 2.63 -6.83 -1.04
C GLY A 69 1.62 -5.74 -1.38
N HIS A 70 2.02 -4.63 -1.99
CA HIS A 70 1.18 -3.48 -2.36
C HIS A 70 0.60 -3.62 -3.77
N TRP A 71 -0.68 -3.29 -3.95
CA TRP A 71 -1.29 -3.24 -5.27
C TRP A 71 -1.01 -1.91 -5.96
N VAL A 72 -0.46 -1.98 -7.16
CA VAL A 72 -0.29 -0.84 -8.07
C VAL A 72 -1.25 -1.04 -9.24
N THR A 73 -1.98 -0.01 -9.63
CA THR A 73 -2.92 -0.02 -10.76
C THR A 73 -2.50 0.99 -11.82
N ASP A 74 -2.95 0.76 -13.06
CA ASP A 74 -2.69 1.62 -14.21
C ASP A 74 -3.32 3.02 -14.05
N ASP A 75 -4.42 3.12 -13.31
CA ASP A 75 -5.12 4.37 -12.97
C ASP A 75 -4.58 5.07 -11.71
N LEU A 76 -3.53 4.53 -11.09
CA LEU A 76 -2.88 5.06 -9.88
C LEU A 76 -3.83 5.24 -8.67
N ARG A 77 -4.92 4.46 -8.60
CA ARG A 77 -5.85 4.46 -7.46
C ARG A 77 -5.48 3.42 -6.41
N ASP A 78 -5.54 3.83 -5.15
CA ASP A 78 -5.20 2.99 -3.99
C ASP A 78 -6.35 2.12 -3.49
N ASN A 79 -7.55 2.24 -4.10
CA ASN A 79 -8.74 1.48 -3.71
C ASN A 79 -8.50 -0.02 -3.60
N MET A 80 -7.74 -0.60 -4.55
CA MET A 80 -7.41 -2.02 -4.54
C MET A 80 -6.51 -2.41 -3.36
N ASP A 81 -5.58 -1.53 -2.98
CA ASP A 81 -4.68 -1.79 -1.85
C ASP A 81 -5.37 -1.62 -0.51
N ILE A 82 -6.24 -0.61 -0.39
CA ILE A 82 -7.11 -0.41 0.77
C ILE A 82 -8.02 -1.63 0.97
N GLU A 83 -8.62 -2.16 -0.09
CA GLU A 83 -9.44 -3.37 -0.03
C GLU A 83 -8.62 -4.60 0.37
N ARG A 84 -7.37 -4.70 -0.10
CA ARG A 84 -6.44 -5.74 0.34
C ARG A 84 -6.16 -5.65 1.84
N GLU A 85 -5.88 -4.46 2.37
CA GLU A 85 -5.64 -4.27 3.81
C GLU A 85 -6.91 -4.55 4.61
N ARG A 86 -8.08 -4.13 4.11
CA ARG A 86 -9.38 -4.44 4.71
C ARG A 86 -9.61 -5.95 4.83
N ARG A 87 -9.36 -6.73 3.78
CA ARG A 87 -9.47 -8.20 3.85
C ARG A 87 -8.46 -8.81 4.81
N SER A 88 -7.21 -8.36 4.76
CA SER A 88 -6.16 -8.79 5.68
C SER A 88 -6.52 -8.52 7.14
N LEU A 89 -7.09 -7.34 7.42
CA LEU A 89 -7.60 -6.98 8.74
C LEU A 89 -8.71 -7.93 9.17
N ALA A 90 -9.69 -8.22 8.31
CA ALA A 90 -10.78 -9.15 8.62
C ALA A 90 -10.26 -10.52 9.09
N VAL A 91 -9.30 -11.08 8.35
CA VAL A 91 -8.70 -12.39 8.68
C VAL A 91 -8.04 -12.35 10.06
N ARG A 92 -7.22 -11.32 10.33
CA ARG A 92 -6.51 -11.19 11.60
C ARG A 92 -7.48 -10.98 12.77
N CYS A 93 -8.49 -10.12 12.61
CA CYS A 93 -9.48 -9.85 13.64
C CYS A 93 -10.33 -11.07 13.97
N ASN A 94 -10.80 -11.80 12.96
CA ASN A 94 -11.58 -13.02 13.15
C ASN A 94 -10.74 -14.12 13.83
N MET A 95 -9.47 -14.23 13.44
CA MET A 95 -8.53 -15.13 14.11
C MET A 95 -8.39 -14.77 15.60
N LEU A 96 -8.19 -13.49 15.92
CA LEU A 96 -8.06 -13.03 17.29
C LEU A 96 -9.32 -13.28 18.12
N ALA A 97 -10.48 -12.86 17.61
CA ALA A 97 -11.77 -13.00 18.27
C ALA A 97 -12.09 -14.46 18.60
N ARG A 98 -11.74 -15.39 17.69
CA ARG A 98 -11.99 -16.82 17.90
C ARG A 98 -10.98 -17.47 18.85
N ARG A 99 -9.68 -17.25 18.62
CA ARG A 99 -8.63 -17.98 19.36
C ARG A 99 -8.40 -17.44 20.76
N PHE A 100 -8.63 -16.15 20.98
CA PHE A 100 -8.37 -15.47 22.25
C PHE A 100 -9.66 -14.98 22.92
N ALA A 101 -10.80 -15.61 22.61
CA ALA A 101 -12.12 -15.23 23.15
C ALA A 101 -12.13 -15.19 24.69
N ARG A 102 -11.47 -16.17 25.32
CA ARG A 102 -11.40 -16.36 26.78
C ARG A 102 -10.26 -15.58 27.45
N CYS A 103 -9.44 -14.86 26.70
CA CYS A 103 -8.35 -14.08 27.26
C CYS A 103 -8.86 -12.77 27.90
N THR A 104 -8.06 -12.21 28.80
CA THR A 104 -8.35 -10.92 29.43
C THR A 104 -8.35 -9.78 28.40
N ASN A 105 -9.02 -8.68 28.73
CA ASN A 105 -9.07 -7.50 27.86
C ASN A 105 -7.67 -6.93 27.60
N ALA A 106 -6.78 -6.94 28.59
CA ALA A 106 -5.41 -6.49 28.42
C ALA A 106 -4.65 -7.31 27.36
N VAL A 107 -4.78 -8.64 27.38
CA VAL A 107 -4.15 -9.52 26.37
C VAL A 107 -4.76 -9.27 24.99
N LYS A 108 -6.09 -9.15 24.91
CA LYS A 108 -6.80 -8.86 23.65
C LYS A 108 -6.35 -7.53 23.05
N ILE A 109 -6.21 -6.48 23.85
CA ILE A 109 -5.74 -5.16 23.40
C ILE A 109 -4.31 -5.24 22.89
N THR A 110 -3.41 -5.92 23.59
CA THR A 110 -2.02 -6.13 23.14
C THR A 110 -1.97 -6.86 21.80
N LEU A 111 -2.75 -7.94 21.64
CA LEU A 111 -2.83 -8.68 20.39
C LEU A 111 -3.45 -7.84 19.26
N PHE A 112 -4.46 -7.04 19.56
CA PHE A 112 -5.05 -6.11 18.59
C PHE A 112 -4.02 -5.08 18.11
N LYS A 113 -3.24 -4.47 19.01
CA LYS A 113 -2.16 -3.56 18.64
C LYS A 113 -1.13 -4.24 17.73
N ALA A 114 -0.70 -5.45 18.09
CA ALA A 114 0.30 -6.19 17.34
C ALA A 114 -0.17 -6.63 15.94
N TYR A 115 -1.38 -7.19 15.85
CA TYR A 115 -1.87 -7.80 14.61
C TYR A 115 -2.73 -6.87 13.76
N CYS A 116 -3.51 -5.97 14.34
CA CYS A 116 -4.52 -5.19 13.62
C CYS A 116 -4.09 -3.75 13.31
N GLN A 117 -3.04 -3.22 13.96
CA GLN A 117 -2.56 -1.84 13.76
C GLN A 117 -1.31 -1.74 12.86
N SER A 118 -0.97 -2.80 12.12
CA SER A 118 0.17 -2.76 11.20
C SER A 118 -0.08 -1.80 10.03
N PHE A 119 -1.29 -1.82 9.45
CA PHE A 119 -1.71 -1.05 8.27
C PHE A 119 -0.58 -0.94 7.24
N TYR A 120 -0.17 -2.10 6.71
CA TYR A 120 0.99 -2.17 5.84
C TYR A 120 0.79 -1.23 4.64
N THR A 121 1.83 -0.46 4.32
CA THR A 121 1.86 0.50 3.21
C THR A 121 0.78 1.60 3.22
N CYS A 122 0.02 1.79 4.30
CA CYS A 122 -1.03 2.81 4.33
C CYS A 122 -0.54 4.25 4.12
N GLY A 123 0.74 4.54 4.42
CA GLY A 123 1.35 5.84 4.14
C GLY A 123 1.52 6.13 2.64
N LEU A 124 1.36 5.15 1.75
CA LEU A 124 1.39 5.35 0.30
C LEU A 124 0.03 5.73 -0.29
N TRP A 125 -1.06 5.61 0.48
CA TRP A 125 -2.39 5.89 -0.02
C TRP A 125 -2.62 7.40 -0.14
N THR A 126 -2.88 7.86 -1.35
CA THR A 126 -3.06 9.27 -1.67
C THR A 126 -4.26 9.51 -2.59
N CYS A 127 -4.59 8.54 -3.44
CA CYS A 127 -5.67 8.60 -4.41
C CYS A 127 -6.67 7.47 -4.16
N TYR A 128 -7.70 7.75 -3.36
CA TYR A 128 -8.72 6.75 -3.02
C TYR A 128 -10.10 7.36 -2.86
N THR A 129 -11.13 6.52 -2.98
CA THR A 129 -12.51 6.94 -2.70
C THR A 129 -12.79 7.00 -1.20
N GLN A 130 -13.58 7.99 -0.78
CA GLN A 130 -14.02 8.12 0.61
C GLN A 130 -14.80 6.89 1.11
N ARG A 131 -15.49 6.19 0.21
CA ARG A 131 -16.15 4.92 0.50
C ARG A 131 -15.15 3.85 0.94
N ALA A 132 -14.13 3.56 0.14
CA ALA A 132 -13.14 2.52 0.47
C ALA A 132 -12.43 2.81 1.80
N TYR A 133 -12.07 4.07 2.01
CA TYR A 133 -11.44 4.52 3.26
C TYR A 133 -12.38 4.38 4.47
N SER A 134 -13.66 4.75 4.30
CA SER A 134 -14.68 4.60 5.35
C SER A 134 -14.98 3.14 5.67
N ASP A 135 -15.04 2.27 4.67
CA ASP A 135 -15.29 0.83 4.86
C ASP A 135 -14.16 0.19 5.69
N LEU A 136 -12.90 0.53 5.40
CA LEU A 136 -11.76 0.09 6.20
C LEU A 136 -11.84 0.61 7.64
N ARG A 137 -12.16 1.90 7.83
CA ARG A 137 -12.32 2.51 9.16
C ARG A 137 -13.43 1.84 9.96
N VAL A 138 -14.60 1.64 9.37
CA VAL A 138 -15.74 0.97 10.01
C VAL A 138 -15.35 -0.44 10.42
N GLN A 139 -14.66 -1.17 9.55
CA GLN A 139 -14.21 -2.52 9.88
C GLN A 139 -13.18 -2.54 11.00
N TYR A 140 -12.24 -1.59 11.03
CA TYR A 140 -11.28 -1.44 12.13
C TYR A 140 -11.98 -1.16 13.47
N ASN A 141 -12.99 -0.28 13.47
CA ASN A 141 -13.80 -0.03 14.67
C ASN A 141 -14.58 -1.28 15.09
N ASN A 142 -15.18 -1.99 14.14
CA ASN A 142 -15.91 -3.23 14.41
C ASN A 142 -15.00 -4.33 14.95
N ALA A 143 -13.75 -4.40 14.48
CA ALA A 143 -12.80 -5.38 14.95
C ALA A 143 -12.51 -5.27 16.45
N LEU A 144 -12.24 -4.06 16.95
CA LEU A 144 -12.01 -3.86 18.38
C LEU A 144 -13.29 -4.13 19.18
N ARG A 145 -14.44 -3.68 18.67
CA ARG A 145 -15.75 -3.92 19.30
C ARG A 145 -16.02 -5.40 19.48
N ILE A 146 -15.86 -6.20 18.43
CA ILE A 146 -16.07 -7.65 18.46
C ILE A 146 -15.08 -8.31 19.43
N LEU A 147 -13.81 -7.93 19.36
CA LEU A 147 -12.77 -8.55 20.18
C LEU A 147 -13.01 -8.33 21.69
N LEU A 148 -13.49 -7.16 22.07
CA LEU A 148 -13.80 -6.79 23.45
C LEU A 148 -15.24 -7.11 23.88
N GLY A 149 -16.09 -7.62 22.98
CA GLY A 149 -17.48 -7.94 23.29
C GLY A 149 -18.33 -6.71 23.61
N LEU A 150 -18.02 -5.57 23.03
CA LEU A 150 -18.67 -4.29 23.33
C LEU A 150 -20.02 -4.14 22.60
N PRO A 151 -20.98 -3.38 23.16
CA PRO A 151 -22.26 -3.13 22.50
C PRO A 151 -22.10 -2.49 21.11
N TRP A 152 -23.04 -2.80 20.20
CA TRP A 152 -23.07 -2.18 18.87
C TRP A 152 -23.06 -0.65 18.96
N ARG A 153 -23.90 -0.09 19.84
CA ARG A 153 -24.10 1.36 20.02
C ARG A 153 -23.12 1.96 21.04
N CYS A 154 -21.83 1.64 20.90
CA CYS A 154 -20.78 2.29 21.69
C CYS A 154 -20.14 3.44 20.89
N SER A 155 -19.66 4.46 21.61
CA SER A 155 -18.82 5.49 21.01
C SER A 155 -17.53 4.88 20.49
N ALA A 156 -17.20 5.12 19.21
CA ALA A 156 -15.95 4.62 18.64
C ALA A 156 -14.74 5.25 19.33
N SER A 157 -14.74 6.58 19.48
CA SER A 157 -13.65 7.29 20.18
C SER A 157 -13.54 6.88 21.65
N GLY A 158 -14.67 6.70 22.34
CA GLY A 158 -14.71 6.23 23.73
C GLY A 158 -14.04 4.86 23.90
N MET A 159 -14.40 3.88 23.06
CA MET A 159 -13.80 2.55 23.07
C MET A 159 -12.28 2.57 22.89
N PHE A 160 -11.75 3.39 21.97
CA PHE A 160 -10.31 3.51 21.75
C PHE A 160 -9.61 4.21 22.92
N ALA A 161 -10.24 5.23 23.50
CA ALA A 161 -9.72 5.94 24.67
C ALA A 161 -9.66 5.04 25.92
N GLU A 162 -10.74 4.31 26.23
CA GLU A 162 -10.81 3.36 27.34
C GLU A 162 -9.82 2.20 27.18
N ALA A 163 -9.63 1.71 25.95
CA ALA A 163 -8.65 0.67 25.65
C ALA A 163 -7.19 1.19 25.58
N HIS A 164 -6.97 2.50 25.79
CA HIS A 164 -5.68 3.17 25.64
C HIS A 164 -4.96 2.76 24.34
N THR A 165 -5.66 2.82 23.22
CA THR A 165 -5.17 2.37 21.93
C THR A 165 -5.52 3.33 20.80
N ASP A 166 -4.66 3.40 19.78
CA ASP A 166 -4.85 4.34 18.69
C ASP A 166 -6.12 4.04 17.89
N ASP A 167 -6.89 5.09 17.59
CA ASP A 167 -7.96 5.02 16.61
C ASP A 167 -7.39 4.92 15.18
N PHE A 168 -8.29 4.73 14.22
CA PHE A 168 -7.91 4.59 12.82
C PHE A 168 -7.10 5.78 12.30
N TYR A 169 -7.52 7.01 12.60
CA TYR A 169 -6.87 8.21 12.09
C TYR A 169 -5.50 8.44 12.73
N ALA A 170 -5.37 8.16 14.02
CA ALA A 170 -4.10 8.19 14.73
C ALA A 170 -3.08 7.23 14.10
N ILE A 171 -3.50 6.03 13.70
CA ILE A 171 -2.61 5.08 13.00
C ILE A 171 -2.17 5.64 11.64
N ILE A 172 -3.11 6.10 10.81
CA ILE A 172 -2.80 6.63 9.48
C ILE A 172 -1.82 7.82 9.59
N ARG A 173 -2.04 8.73 10.54
CA ARG A 173 -1.11 9.83 10.84
C ARG A 173 0.28 9.32 11.26
N LYS A 174 0.35 8.45 12.28
CA LYS A 174 1.62 7.91 12.79
C LYS A 174 2.42 7.20 11.70
N ARG A 175 1.76 6.41 10.85
CA ARG A 175 2.40 5.68 9.73
C ARG A 175 2.87 6.62 8.63
N SER A 176 2.08 7.64 8.30
CA SER A 176 2.45 8.66 7.33
C SER A 176 3.63 9.51 7.82
N ALA A 177 3.61 9.96 9.07
CA ALA A 177 4.74 10.67 9.69
C ALA A 177 6.01 9.82 9.73
N SER A 178 5.90 8.55 10.17
CA SER A 178 7.04 7.63 10.17
C SER A 178 7.62 7.42 8.77
N MET A 179 6.78 7.40 7.73
CA MET A 179 7.23 7.30 6.35
C MET A 179 7.94 8.58 5.88
N LEU A 180 7.38 9.75 6.20
CA LEU A 180 7.97 11.05 5.91
C LEU A 180 9.35 11.22 6.58
N THR A 181 9.45 10.89 7.86
CA THR A 181 10.71 10.97 8.60
C THR A 181 11.77 10.07 7.97
N ARG A 182 11.41 8.83 7.62
CA ARG A 182 12.33 7.89 6.94
C ARG A 182 12.74 8.38 5.54
N LEU A 183 11.83 9.00 4.81
CA LEU A 183 12.14 9.61 3.51
C LEU A 183 13.17 10.74 3.68
N ARG A 184 12.92 11.65 4.63
CA ARG A 184 13.81 12.78 4.93
C ARG A 184 15.17 12.36 5.47
N SER A 185 15.23 11.29 6.26
CA SER A 185 16.48 10.76 6.80
C SER A 185 17.24 9.86 5.81
N SER A 186 16.64 9.48 4.68
CA SER A 186 17.27 8.54 3.74
C SER A 186 18.51 9.13 3.07
N THR A 187 19.61 8.39 3.02
CA THR A 187 20.80 8.75 2.24
C THR A 187 20.72 8.29 0.78
N ASN A 188 19.62 7.62 0.40
CA ASN A 188 19.42 7.13 -0.96
C ASN A 188 19.21 8.31 -1.93
N SER A 189 20.04 8.38 -2.97
CA SER A 189 20.04 9.48 -3.94
C SER A 189 18.76 9.57 -4.77
N LEU A 190 18.03 8.48 -4.97
CA LEU A 190 16.72 8.51 -5.62
C LEU A 190 15.66 9.09 -4.68
N LEU A 191 15.70 8.70 -3.41
CA LEU A 191 14.78 9.20 -2.40
C LEU A 191 15.05 10.66 -2.01
N SER A 192 16.31 11.11 -2.09
CA SER A 192 16.67 12.50 -1.78
C SER A 192 15.98 13.50 -2.70
N VAL A 193 15.72 13.12 -3.96
CA VAL A 193 14.96 13.95 -4.92
C VAL A 193 13.57 14.31 -4.39
N PHE A 194 12.96 13.45 -3.58
CA PHE A 194 11.61 13.67 -3.06
C PHE A 194 11.56 14.42 -1.73
N LYS A 195 12.70 14.65 -1.05
CA LYS A 195 12.70 15.24 0.31
C LYS A 195 12.13 16.65 0.34
N ASP A 196 12.45 17.44 -0.69
CA ASP A 196 12.12 18.87 -0.77
C ASP A 196 11.01 19.17 -1.79
N ARG A 197 10.45 18.12 -2.43
CA ARG A 197 9.41 18.20 -3.47
C ARG A 197 8.00 18.24 -2.86
N TRP A 198 7.66 19.37 -2.25
CA TRP A 198 6.34 19.64 -1.65
C TRP A 198 5.16 19.58 -2.64
N ASP A 199 5.45 19.62 -3.94
CA ASP A 199 4.49 19.49 -5.03
C ASP A 199 3.93 18.07 -5.21
N THR A 200 4.58 17.06 -4.62
CA THR A 200 4.15 15.67 -4.78
C THR A 200 2.80 15.39 -4.09
N PRO A 201 1.90 14.60 -4.72
CA PRO A 201 0.63 14.20 -4.11
C PRO A 201 0.80 13.55 -2.73
N LEU A 202 1.86 12.77 -2.57
CA LEU A 202 2.24 12.10 -1.32
C LEU A 202 2.52 13.09 -0.19
N LEU A 203 3.40 14.07 -0.41
CA LEU A 203 3.75 15.05 0.61
C LEU A 203 2.57 15.96 0.96
N ARG A 204 1.80 16.40 -0.05
CA ARG A 204 0.57 17.17 0.19
C ARG A 204 -0.43 16.39 1.04
N HIS A 205 -0.60 15.10 0.75
CA HIS A 205 -1.49 14.23 1.52
C HIS A 205 -1.03 14.11 2.97
N TRP A 206 0.26 13.82 3.21
CA TRP A 206 0.80 13.71 4.57
C TRP A 206 0.69 15.00 5.37
N VAL A 207 0.97 16.17 4.77
CA VAL A 207 0.79 17.45 5.46
C VAL A 207 -0.66 17.64 5.87
N LYS A 208 -1.61 17.41 4.94
CA LYS A 208 -3.04 17.54 5.21
C LYS A 208 -3.53 16.63 6.34
N LEU A 209 -2.95 15.45 6.50
CA LEU A 209 -3.28 14.53 7.59
C LEU A 209 -2.88 15.05 8.98
N HIS A 210 -1.92 15.98 9.08
CA HIS A 210 -1.40 16.49 10.36
C HIS A 210 -1.87 17.90 10.70
N THR A 211 -2.41 18.63 9.74
CA THR A 211 -2.90 20.02 9.92
C THR A 211 -4.42 20.09 10.16
N GLY A 212 -5.10 18.97 10.36
CA GLY A 212 -6.56 18.88 10.50
C GLY A 212 -6.99 17.97 11.64
#